data_AF-A0A2K8XBW1-F1
#
_entry.id   AF-A0A2K8XBW1-F1
#
_cell.length_a   1.000
_cell.length_b   1.000
_cell.length_c   1.000
_cell.angle_alpha   90.00
_cell.angle_beta   90.00
_cell.angle_gamma   90.00
#
_symmetry.space_group_name_H-M   'P 1'
#
loop_
_entity.id
_entity.type
_entity.pdbx_description
1 polymer ?
#
loop_
_entity_poly.entity_id
_entity_poly.type
_entity_poly.pdbx_seq_one_letter_code
_entity_poly.pdbx_strand_id
1 'polypeptide(L)'
;MKKILGLLFLATALIACETEPLDPSLNGGTPGGGSGSGGGTVTASIVGDWDYDDYVTNTTLTATVMGNTVASTSSNELVSATSVLSFNSDGTYTVVGDQTFEIFSQGISQGNQTISINDSGTYVVNGSDLDLVPSSSQSSSGLPQFGQDADFTIDILTATDLVILINSDTTQNVNGATQRIEVDGFGDFTRQ
;
A
#
# COMPACT_ATOMS: atom_id res chain seq x y z
N MET A 1 32.05 -21.88 23.72
CA MET A 1 31.41 -21.03 22.67
C MET A 1 29.92 -20.98 22.99
N LYS A 2 29.44 -19.86 23.55
CA LYS A 2 28.06 -19.75 24.06
C LYS A 2 27.11 -19.50 22.89
N LYS A 3 26.29 -20.50 22.59
CA LYS A 3 25.08 -20.45 21.75
C LYS A 3 24.00 -19.66 22.51
N ILE A 4 23.11 -18.96 21.79
CA ILE A 4 21.89 -18.17 22.19
C ILE A 4 21.97 -16.89 21.32
N LEU A 5 21.03 -16.50 20.45
CA LEU A 5 19.61 -16.75 20.30
C LEU A 5 19.27 -16.56 18.81
N GLY A 6 18.80 -17.60 18.13
CA GLY A 6 18.16 -17.43 16.83
C GLY A 6 16.81 -16.78 17.05
N LEU A 7 16.63 -15.55 16.56
CA LEU A 7 15.33 -14.89 16.54
C LEU A 7 14.53 -15.47 15.36
N LEU A 8 14.03 -16.68 15.57
CA LEU A 8 13.01 -17.32 14.75
C LEU A 8 11.66 -16.75 15.19
N PHE A 9 11.16 -15.71 14.50
CA PHE A 9 9.73 -15.37 14.51
C PHE A 9 9.18 -15.80 13.15
N LEU A 10 8.87 -17.08 13.01
CA LEU A 10 7.55 -17.65 13.22
C LEU A 10 6.54 -17.06 12.23
N ALA A 11 6.41 -17.75 11.09
CA ALA A 11 5.19 -17.80 10.31
C ALA A 11 4.01 -18.01 11.27
N THR A 12 3.25 -16.95 11.52
CA THR A 12 1.94 -17.04 12.14
C THR A 12 0.97 -16.41 11.16
N ALA A 13 0.04 -17.26 10.75
CA ALA A 13 -1.02 -16.98 9.83
C ALA A 13 -1.72 -15.64 10.14
N LEU A 14 -1.89 -14.82 9.10
CA LEU A 14 -2.91 -13.77 9.03
C LEU A 14 -4.28 -14.45 9.01
N ILE A 15 -4.71 -14.99 10.15
CA ILE A 15 -6.12 -15.28 10.38
C ILE A 15 -6.69 -13.94 10.85
N ALA A 16 -7.43 -13.30 9.95
CA ALA A 16 -8.34 -12.21 10.28
C ALA A 16 -9.13 -12.60 11.54
N CYS A 17 -9.01 -11.81 12.59
CA CYS A 17 -9.91 -11.87 13.74
C CYS A 17 -10.59 -10.52 13.84
N GLU A 18 -11.70 -10.43 13.10
CA GLU A 18 -12.92 -9.68 13.35
C GLU A 18 -12.78 -8.21 13.77
N THR A 19 -12.70 -7.33 12.76
CA THR A 19 -13.21 -5.96 12.91
C THR A 19 -14.73 -6.02 12.89
N GLU A 20 -15.36 -5.77 14.04
CA GLU A 20 -16.82 -5.55 14.13
C GLU A 20 -17.19 -4.38 13.21
N PRO A 21 -18.17 -4.52 12.28
CA PRO A 21 -18.57 -3.40 11.44
C PRO A 21 -19.19 -2.32 12.32
N LEU A 22 -18.61 -1.12 12.29
CA LEU A 22 -19.19 0.07 12.87
C LEU A 22 -20.61 0.26 12.32
N ASP A 23 -21.59 0.42 13.23
CA ASP A 23 -23.01 0.62 12.90
C ASP A 23 -23.16 1.84 11.96
N PRO A 24 -23.59 1.64 10.70
CA PRO A 24 -23.73 2.71 9.71
C PRO A 24 -24.77 3.76 10.10
N SER A 25 -25.61 3.50 11.11
CA SER A 25 -26.66 4.43 11.56
C SER A 25 -26.14 5.66 12.31
N LEU A 26 -24.84 5.71 12.64
CA LEU A 26 -24.24 6.82 13.40
C LEU A 26 -23.51 7.88 12.57
N ASN A 27 -23.36 7.72 11.24
CA ASN A 27 -22.72 8.73 10.40
C ASN A 27 -23.73 9.79 9.90
N GLY A 28 -24.31 10.52 10.84
CA GLY A 28 -25.17 11.67 10.59
C GLY A 28 -24.37 12.95 10.37
N GLY A 29 -23.75 13.09 9.19
CA GLY A 29 -23.08 14.32 8.76
C GLY A 29 -23.46 14.67 7.32
N THR A 30 -24.32 15.69 7.15
CA THR A 30 -24.79 16.24 5.88
C THR A 30 -23.66 16.59 4.89
N PRO A 31 -23.83 16.33 3.56
CA PRO A 31 -22.89 16.80 2.54
C PRO A 31 -23.13 18.30 2.27
N GLY A 32 -22.16 19.13 2.68
CA GLY A 32 -22.11 20.58 2.40
C GLY A 32 -20.96 20.91 1.45
N GLY A 33 -21.28 21.57 0.34
CA GLY A 33 -20.40 21.75 -0.81
C GLY A 33 -19.35 22.86 -0.71
N GLY A 34 -18.41 22.81 -1.66
CA GLY A 34 -17.44 23.86 -1.96
C GLY A 34 -16.95 23.69 -3.40
N SER A 35 -17.43 24.58 -4.28
CA SER A 35 -17.03 24.68 -5.69
C SER A 35 -15.67 25.36 -5.79
N GLY A 36 -14.70 24.69 -6.43
CA GLY A 36 -13.45 25.26 -6.92
C GLY A 36 -13.28 24.88 -8.39
N SER A 37 -13.22 25.90 -9.27
CA SER A 37 -13.17 25.79 -10.73
C SER A 37 -11.71 25.88 -11.22
N GLY A 38 -11.30 24.92 -12.06
CA GLY A 38 -10.14 25.06 -12.94
C GLY A 38 -9.42 23.74 -13.25
N GLY A 39 -9.39 23.34 -14.53
CA GLY A 39 -8.57 22.24 -15.05
C GLY A 39 -9.36 20.97 -15.32
N GLY A 40 -9.13 20.32 -16.46
CA GLY A 40 -9.81 19.07 -16.82
C GLY A 40 -9.76 18.08 -15.66
N THR A 41 -10.88 17.38 -15.43
CA THR A 41 -11.04 16.43 -14.33
C THR A 41 -9.82 15.51 -14.27
N VAL A 42 -9.03 15.60 -13.19
CA VAL A 42 -7.88 14.72 -12.89
C VAL A 42 -8.29 13.24 -13.01
N THR A 43 -9.56 12.96 -12.70
CA THR A 43 -10.23 11.67 -12.90
C THR A 43 -10.21 11.19 -14.37
N ALA A 44 -10.29 12.07 -15.35
CA ALA A 44 -10.22 11.69 -16.76
C ALA A 44 -8.77 11.46 -17.25
N SER A 45 -7.78 12.14 -16.65
CA SER A 45 -6.38 11.97 -17.03
C SER A 45 -5.75 10.70 -16.46
N ILE A 46 -6.19 10.23 -15.28
CA ILE A 46 -5.66 9.00 -14.69
C ILE A 46 -6.18 7.73 -15.39
N VAL A 47 -7.36 7.80 -16.03
CA VAL A 47 -7.96 6.67 -16.76
C VAL A 47 -7.04 6.16 -17.86
N GLY A 48 -6.78 4.86 -17.84
CA GLY A 48 -5.86 4.17 -18.74
C GLY A 48 -5.13 3.01 -18.05
N ASP A 49 -4.29 2.36 -18.83
CA ASP A 49 -3.42 1.26 -18.39
C ASP A 49 -2.01 1.79 -18.13
N TRP A 50 -1.44 1.37 -17.01
CA TRP A 50 -0.17 1.85 -16.49
C TRP A 50 0.74 0.67 -16.16
N ASP A 51 1.90 0.63 -16.81
CA ASP A 51 2.98 -0.32 -16.56
C ASP A 51 3.85 0.18 -15.42
N TYR A 52 4.31 -0.73 -14.56
CA TYR A 52 5.20 -0.41 -13.45
C TYR A 52 6.64 -0.28 -13.97
N ASP A 53 7.22 0.91 -13.87
CA ASP A 53 8.62 1.16 -14.19
C ASP A 53 9.51 0.99 -12.97
N ASP A 54 9.06 1.51 -11.83
CA ASP A 54 9.77 1.44 -10.55
C ASP A 54 8.78 1.38 -9.39
N TYR A 55 9.21 0.76 -8.30
CA TYR A 55 8.47 0.77 -7.05
C TYR A 55 9.44 0.51 -5.90
N VAL A 56 9.40 1.39 -4.91
CA VAL A 56 10.23 1.29 -3.70
C VAL A 56 9.39 1.58 -2.47
N THR A 57 9.54 0.73 -1.45
CA THR A 57 9.00 0.98 -0.11
C THR A 57 10.04 0.75 0.95
N ASN A 58 9.98 1.57 2.00
CA ASN A 58 10.64 1.35 3.26
C ASN A 58 9.58 1.16 4.34
N THR A 59 9.78 0.16 5.17
CA THR A 59 8.95 -0.11 6.33
C THR A 59 9.80 -0.02 7.57
N THR A 60 9.35 0.75 8.56
CA THR A 60 9.93 0.80 9.90
C THR A 60 8.93 0.21 10.89
N LEU A 61 9.29 -0.90 11.50
CA LEU A 61 8.57 -1.48 12.62
C LEU A 61 9.25 -1.05 13.92
N THR A 62 8.51 -0.35 14.77
CA THR A 62 8.92 0.06 16.11
C THR A 62 8.07 -0.64 17.15
N ALA A 63 8.69 -1.41 18.04
CA ALA A 63 7.99 -2.13 19.11
C ALA A 63 8.54 -1.76 20.49
N THR A 64 7.68 -1.72 21.49
CA THR A 64 8.10 -1.63 22.90
C THR A 64 8.06 -2.99 23.55
N VAL A 65 9.22 -3.54 23.91
CA VAL A 65 9.36 -4.86 24.55
C VAL A 65 10.01 -4.69 25.92
N MET A 66 9.28 -5.05 26.99
CA MET A 66 9.74 -4.90 28.38
C MET A 66 10.24 -3.48 28.70
N GLY A 67 9.56 -2.45 28.18
CA GLY A 67 9.91 -1.04 28.38
C GLY A 67 11.08 -0.53 27.54
N ASN A 68 11.65 -1.35 26.65
CA ASN A 68 12.68 -0.92 25.70
C ASN A 68 12.10 -0.79 24.30
N THR A 69 12.42 0.29 23.60
CA THR A 69 12.07 0.47 22.20
C THR A 69 13.06 -0.30 21.32
N VAL A 70 12.53 -1.11 20.42
CA VAL A 70 13.27 -1.83 19.38
C VAL A 70 12.71 -1.41 18.04
N ALA A 71 13.58 -1.10 17.09
CA ALA A 71 13.18 -0.79 15.72
C ALA A 71 13.84 -1.76 14.73
N SER A 72 13.10 -2.12 13.68
CA SER A 72 13.59 -2.88 12.53
C SER A 72 13.09 -2.20 11.28
N THR A 73 13.93 -2.17 10.25
CA THR A 73 13.59 -1.67 8.93
C THR A 73 13.64 -2.80 7.91
N SER A 74 12.75 -2.71 6.93
CA SER A 74 12.80 -3.49 5.70
C SER A 74 12.54 -2.58 4.52
N SER A 75 13.02 -2.97 3.34
CA SER A 75 12.63 -2.31 2.10
C SER A 75 12.32 -3.33 1.02
N ASN A 76 11.45 -2.94 0.09
CA ASN A 76 11.15 -3.70 -1.11
C ASN A 76 11.50 -2.83 -2.32
N GLU A 77 12.24 -3.40 -3.26
CA GLU A 77 12.67 -2.76 -4.50
C GLU A 77 12.12 -3.57 -5.68
N LEU A 78 11.48 -2.92 -6.65
CA LEU A 78 11.01 -3.58 -7.85
C LEU A 78 12.18 -4.02 -8.73
N VAL A 79 12.20 -5.30 -9.08
CA VAL A 79 13.19 -5.87 -10.01
C VAL A 79 12.59 -6.00 -11.41
N SER A 80 11.31 -6.39 -11.49
CA SER A 80 10.59 -6.51 -12.75
C SER A 80 9.08 -6.62 -12.52
N ALA A 81 8.29 -6.12 -13.46
CA ALA A 81 6.85 -6.29 -13.47
C ALA A 81 6.34 -6.73 -14.84
N THR A 82 5.31 -7.57 -14.83
CA THR A 82 4.38 -7.79 -15.94
C THR A 82 2.97 -7.34 -15.57
N SER A 83 2.79 -6.86 -14.34
CA SER A 83 1.52 -6.35 -13.83
C SER A 83 1.16 -5.01 -14.47
N VAL A 84 -0.13 -4.83 -14.73
CA VAL A 84 -0.70 -3.58 -15.25
C VAL A 84 -1.70 -3.05 -14.23
N LEU A 85 -1.59 -1.77 -13.89
CA LEU A 85 -2.59 -1.02 -13.12
C LEU A 85 -3.51 -0.30 -14.10
N SER A 86 -4.80 -0.63 -14.08
CA SER A 86 -5.81 -0.02 -14.95
C SER A 86 -6.78 0.81 -14.14
N PHE A 87 -6.95 2.07 -14.50
CA PHE A 87 -8.02 2.94 -14.00
C PHE A 87 -9.12 3.08 -15.05
N ASN A 88 -10.34 2.66 -14.72
CA ASN A 88 -11.47 2.69 -15.63
C ASN A 88 -12.30 3.98 -15.45
N SER A 89 -12.98 4.39 -16.52
CA SER A 89 -13.82 5.61 -16.51
C SER A 89 -15.09 5.49 -15.66
N ASP A 90 -15.44 4.28 -15.22
CA ASP A 90 -16.56 4.00 -14.31
C ASP A 90 -16.18 4.09 -12.82
N GLY A 91 -14.93 4.47 -12.51
CA GLY A 91 -14.43 4.57 -11.14
C GLY A 91 -13.92 3.25 -10.56
N THR A 92 -13.73 2.22 -11.39
CA THR A 92 -13.11 0.95 -10.97
C THR A 92 -11.62 0.91 -11.31
N TYR A 93 -10.83 0.15 -10.55
CA TYR A 93 -9.46 -0.15 -10.90
C TYR A 93 -9.20 -1.66 -10.90
N THR A 94 -8.18 -2.09 -11.62
CA THR A 94 -7.64 -3.45 -11.57
C THR A 94 -6.12 -3.43 -11.52
N VAL A 95 -5.52 -4.41 -10.85
CA VAL A 95 -4.10 -4.72 -11.00
C VAL A 95 -3.95 -6.19 -11.32
N VAL A 96 -3.35 -6.52 -12.45
CA VAL A 96 -3.22 -7.91 -12.92
C VAL A 96 -1.85 -8.17 -13.50
N GLY A 97 -1.20 -9.22 -13.03
CA GLY A 97 0.08 -9.74 -13.53
C GLY A 97 1.07 -10.01 -12.40
N ASP A 98 2.34 -10.20 -12.73
CA ASP A 98 3.36 -10.56 -11.75
C ASP A 98 4.28 -9.38 -11.42
N GLN A 99 4.72 -9.28 -10.18
CA GLN A 99 5.78 -8.37 -9.75
C GLN A 99 6.85 -9.15 -9.00
N THR A 100 8.10 -8.83 -9.28
CA THR A 100 9.25 -9.40 -8.58
C THR A 100 9.96 -8.30 -7.81
N PHE A 101 10.13 -8.52 -6.52
CA PHE A 101 10.80 -7.59 -5.61
C PHE A 101 12.07 -8.20 -5.05
N GLU A 102 13.12 -7.40 -4.91
CA GLU A 102 14.19 -7.72 -3.96
C GLU A 102 13.80 -7.17 -2.59
N ILE A 103 13.88 -8.03 -1.57
CA ILE A 103 13.52 -7.66 -0.21
C ILE A 103 14.80 -7.47 0.59
N PHE A 104 14.90 -6.35 1.30
CA PHE A 104 15.97 -6.08 2.24
C PHE A 104 15.43 -6.07 3.67
N SER A 105 16.15 -6.70 4.59
CA SER A 105 15.90 -6.63 6.03
C SER A 105 17.13 -6.08 6.70
N GLN A 106 17.01 -4.94 7.40
CA GLN A 106 18.14 -4.26 8.04
C GLN A 106 19.30 -3.99 7.05
N GLY A 107 18.96 -3.68 5.79
CA GLY A 107 19.92 -3.44 4.69
C GLY A 107 20.58 -4.69 4.11
N ILE A 108 20.15 -5.89 4.51
CA ILE A 108 20.67 -7.16 3.99
C ILE A 108 19.65 -7.74 3.01
N SER A 109 20.11 -8.08 1.80
CA SER A 109 19.27 -8.75 0.80
C SER A 109 18.80 -10.11 1.30
N GLN A 110 17.51 -10.33 1.17
CA GLN A 110 16.80 -11.58 1.46
C GLN A 110 16.49 -12.36 0.17
N GLY A 111 16.89 -11.82 -0.99
CA GLY A 111 16.64 -12.35 -2.32
C GLY A 111 15.31 -11.91 -2.93
N ASN A 112 15.06 -12.40 -4.14
CA ASN A 112 13.91 -12.00 -4.95
C ASN A 112 12.67 -12.83 -4.58
N GLN A 113 11.52 -12.16 -4.51
CA GLN A 113 10.21 -12.77 -4.34
C GLN A 113 9.30 -12.31 -5.47
N THR A 114 8.65 -13.26 -6.15
CA THR A 114 7.64 -12.95 -7.15
C THR A 114 6.25 -13.14 -6.55
N ILE A 115 5.40 -12.15 -6.71
CA ILE A 115 3.99 -12.20 -6.35
C ILE A 115 3.15 -12.10 -7.62
N SER A 116 2.13 -12.95 -7.71
CA SER A 116 1.10 -12.85 -8.74
C SER A 116 -0.08 -12.07 -8.18
N ILE A 117 -0.43 -10.99 -8.86
CA ILE A 117 -1.48 -10.06 -8.45
C ILE A 117 -2.68 -10.22 -9.37
N ASN A 118 -3.85 -10.30 -8.75
CA ASN A 118 -5.13 -10.19 -9.41
C ASN A 118 -6.07 -9.49 -8.43
N ASP A 119 -6.01 -8.17 -8.41
CA ASP A 119 -6.79 -7.32 -7.53
C ASP A 119 -7.68 -6.37 -8.33
N SER A 120 -8.78 -5.96 -7.70
CA SER A 120 -9.69 -4.98 -8.28
C SER A 120 -10.47 -4.26 -7.19
N GLY A 121 -10.95 -3.07 -7.50
CA GLY A 121 -11.73 -2.28 -6.56
C GLY A 121 -12.33 -1.04 -7.21
N THR A 122 -12.69 -0.08 -6.36
CA THR A 122 -13.09 1.26 -6.79
C THR A 122 -12.03 2.26 -6.42
N TYR A 123 -11.93 3.36 -7.17
CA TYR A 123 -11.04 4.46 -6.84
C TYR A 123 -11.76 5.81 -6.90
N VAL A 124 -11.26 6.76 -6.12
CA VAL A 124 -11.66 8.17 -6.17
C VAL A 124 -10.40 9.01 -6.23
N VAL A 125 -10.41 10.04 -7.09
CA VAL A 125 -9.35 11.06 -7.12
C VAL A 125 -9.94 12.39 -6.68
N ASN A 126 -9.37 12.96 -5.61
CA ASN A 126 -9.75 14.26 -5.08
C ASN A 126 -8.52 15.17 -4.96
N GLY A 127 -8.28 15.98 -6.01
CA GLY A 127 -7.02 16.70 -6.11
C GLY A 127 -5.87 15.74 -6.38
N SER A 128 -4.87 15.72 -5.49
CA SER A 128 -3.77 14.75 -5.50
C SER A 128 -4.10 13.45 -4.78
N ASP A 129 -5.14 13.42 -3.95
CA ASP A 129 -5.42 12.27 -3.11
C ASP A 129 -6.07 11.17 -3.96
N LEU A 130 -5.56 9.95 -3.83
CA LEU A 130 -6.04 8.75 -4.50
C LEU A 130 -6.56 7.76 -3.46
N ASP A 131 -7.87 7.62 -3.37
CA ASP A 131 -8.49 6.61 -2.52
C ASP A 131 -8.66 5.32 -3.33
N LEU A 132 -8.06 4.23 -2.88
CA LEU A 132 -8.26 2.88 -3.44
C LEU A 132 -9.07 2.05 -2.45
N VAL A 133 -10.22 1.53 -2.89
CA VAL A 133 -11.07 0.66 -2.09
C VAL A 133 -11.14 -0.72 -2.74
N PRO A 134 -10.35 -1.70 -2.25
CA PRO A 134 -10.32 -3.03 -2.83
C PRO A 134 -11.64 -3.78 -2.64
N SER A 135 -12.02 -4.57 -3.65
CA SER A 135 -13.25 -5.37 -3.66
C SER A 135 -13.21 -6.57 -2.71
N SER A 136 -12.01 -7.01 -2.32
CA SER A 136 -11.82 -8.07 -1.35
C SER A 136 -10.90 -7.59 -0.23
N SER A 137 -11.25 -7.90 1.02
CA SER A 137 -10.42 -7.64 2.20
C SER A 137 -9.16 -8.53 2.26
N GLN A 138 -8.98 -9.42 1.28
CA GLN A 138 -7.76 -10.18 1.04
C GLN A 138 -6.92 -9.60 -0.10
N SER A 139 -7.25 -8.39 -0.58
CA SER A 139 -6.48 -7.71 -1.61
C SER A 139 -5.00 -7.68 -1.22
N SER A 140 -4.24 -8.54 -1.88
CA SER A 140 -2.85 -8.30 -2.18
C SER A 140 -2.86 -7.22 -3.25
N SER A 141 -3.13 -5.97 -2.86
CA SER A 141 -3.00 -4.83 -3.75
C SER A 141 -1.66 -4.99 -4.45
N GLY A 142 -1.61 -4.86 -5.76
CA GLY A 142 -0.36 -4.95 -6.53
C GLY A 142 0.62 -3.81 -6.29
N LEU A 143 0.58 -3.25 -5.09
CA LEU A 143 1.56 -2.44 -4.42
C LEU A 143 1.85 -3.29 -3.18
N PRO A 144 3.01 -3.96 -3.08
CA PRO A 144 3.26 -4.83 -1.95
C PRO A 144 2.96 -4.09 -0.63
N GLN A 145 2.11 -4.69 0.21
CA GLN A 145 2.04 -4.47 1.66
C GLN A 145 1.27 -3.26 2.21
N PHE A 146 0.33 -2.64 1.49
CA PHE A 146 -0.53 -1.67 2.16
C PHE A 146 -1.76 -2.36 2.76
N GLY A 147 -1.80 -2.41 4.09
CA GLY A 147 -3.05 -2.64 4.81
C GLY A 147 -4.09 -1.57 4.43
N GLN A 148 -5.32 -1.70 4.91
CA GLN A 148 -6.41 -0.78 4.61
C GLN A 148 -6.22 0.67 5.12
N ASP A 149 -5.01 1.01 5.56
CA ASP A 149 -4.63 2.23 6.28
C ASP A 149 -3.45 2.96 5.61
N ALA A 150 -3.28 2.80 4.30
CA ALA A 150 -2.28 3.57 3.54
C ALA A 150 -2.93 4.74 2.79
N ASP A 151 -2.26 5.87 2.82
CA ASP A 151 -2.57 7.07 2.07
C ASP A 151 -1.79 7.04 0.75
N PHE A 152 -2.50 7.19 -0.38
CA PHE A 152 -1.90 7.31 -1.70
C PHE A 152 -2.06 8.74 -2.21
N THR A 153 -0.96 9.34 -2.65
CA THR A 153 -0.95 10.71 -3.19
C THR A 153 -0.32 10.69 -4.58
N ILE A 154 -1.03 11.23 -5.57
CA ILE A 154 -0.53 11.47 -6.92
C ILE A 154 0.44 12.65 -6.86
N ASP A 155 1.72 12.39 -7.07
CA ASP A 155 2.78 13.41 -7.18
C ASP A 155 2.94 13.90 -8.62
N ILE A 156 2.91 12.96 -9.58
CA ILE A 156 2.98 13.25 -11.01
C ILE A 156 1.82 12.55 -11.73
N LEU A 157 1.13 13.29 -12.60
CA LEU A 157 0.19 12.73 -13.56
C LEU A 157 0.26 13.51 -14.87
N THR A 158 0.82 12.87 -15.89
CA THR A 158 0.91 13.39 -17.26
C THR A 158 0.17 12.46 -18.22
N ALA A 159 0.30 12.72 -19.53
CA ALA A 159 -0.24 11.82 -20.54
C ALA A 159 0.56 10.50 -20.65
N THR A 160 1.76 10.43 -20.07
CA THR A 160 2.66 9.27 -20.18
C THR A 160 3.13 8.75 -18.83
N ASP A 161 3.16 9.59 -17.80
CA ASP A 161 3.81 9.27 -16.53
C ASP A 161 2.83 9.44 -15.37
N LEU A 162 2.90 8.53 -14.42
CA LEU A 162 2.17 8.57 -13.16
C LEU A 162 3.15 8.23 -12.04
N VAL A 163 3.20 9.06 -11.01
CA VAL A 163 3.93 8.76 -9.77
C VAL A 163 2.97 8.85 -8.61
N ILE A 164 2.88 7.76 -7.84
CA ILE A 164 2.05 7.65 -6.64
C ILE A 164 2.99 7.52 -5.45
N LEU A 165 2.94 8.48 -4.53
CA LEU A 165 3.55 8.37 -3.22
C LEU A 165 2.68 7.51 -2.32
N ILE A 166 3.32 6.69 -1.49
CA ILE A 166 2.62 5.86 -0.53
C ILE A 166 3.13 6.11 0.88
N ASN A 167 2.20 6.32 1.81
CA ASN A 167 2.49 6.48 3.22
C ASN A 167 1.51 5.67 4.07
N SER A 168 1.97 5.12 5.20
CA SER A 168 1.10 4.50 6.20
C SER A 168 1.73 4.61 7.58
N ASP A 169 0.92 4.80 8.62
CA ASP A 169 1.35 4.75 10.02
C ASP A 169 0.28 4.04 10.84
N THR A 170 0.51 2.75 11.09
CA THR A 170 -0.43 1.92 11.83
C THR A 170 0.14 1.54 13.18
N THR A 171 -0.72 1.51 14.19
CA THR A 171 -0.36 1.01 15.52
C THR A 171 -1.22 -0.20 15.86
N GLN A 172 -0.59 -1.32 16.14
CA GLN A 172 -1.23 -2.57 16.50
C GLN A 172 -0.73 -3.09 17.84
N ASN A 173 -1.58 -3.81 18.56
CA ASN A 173 -1.20 -4.50 19.79
C ASN A 173 -1.10 -6.00 19.52
N VAL A 174 0.12 -6.54 19.58
CA VAL A 174 0.38 -7.97 19.36
C VAL A 174 0.99 -8.54 20.63
N ASN A 175 0.34 -9.56 21.20
CA ASN A 175 0.81 -10.26 22.39
C ASN A 175 1.14 -9.33 23.58
N GLY A 176 0.38 -8.25 23.75
CA GLY A 176 0.57 -7.27 24.83
C GLY A 176 1.72 -6.26 24.59
N ALA A 177 2.36 -6.28 23.42
CA ALA A 177 3.29 -5.26 22.98
C ALA A 177 2.63 -4.35 21.93
N THR A 178 2.79 -3.04 22.11
CA THR A 178 2.43 -2.06 21.08
C THR A 178 3.52 -2.04 20.02
N GLN A 179 3.10 -2.19 18.77
CA GLN A 179 3.93 -2.12 17.57
C GLN A 179 3.39 -0.99 16.70
N ARG A 180 4.26 -0.09 16.28
CA ARG A 180 4.00 0.92 15.26
C ARG A 180 4.68 0.47 13.97
N ILE A 181 3.98 0.55 12.87
CA ILE A 181 4.46 0.18 11.53
C ILE A 181 4.30 1.41 10.66
N GLU A 182 5.41 1.98 10.27
CA GLU A 182 5.49 3.12 9.36
C GLU A 182 5.92 2.61 7.99
N VAL A 183 5.25 3.04 6.94
CA VAL A 183 5.64 2.76 5.56
C VAL A 183 5.74 4.07 4.79
N ASP A 184 6.78 4.20 3.99
CA ASP A 184 7.00 5.27 3.03
C ASP A 184 7.52 4.69 1.72
N GLY A 185 7.09 5.27 0.59
CA GLY A 185 7.52 4.76 -0.70
C GLY A 185 6.88 5.48 -1.87
N PHE A 186 7.10 4.93 -3.06
CA PHE A 186 6.46 5.37 -4.29
C PHE A 186 6.29 4.21 -5.28
N GLY A 187 5.37 4.39 -6.21
CA GLY A 187 5.32 3.66 -7.48
C GLY A 187 5.43 4.65 -8.65
N ASP A 188 6.26 4.32 -9.63
CA ASP A 188 6.43 5.04 -10.89
C ASP A 188 5.91 4.18 -12.04
N PHE A 189 5.17 4.81 -12.94
CA PHE A 189 4.43 4.13 -13.97
C PHE A 189 4.48 4.88 -15.30
N THR A 190 4.61 4.12 -16.38
CA THR A 190 4.43 4.61 -17.74
C THR A 190 3.11 4.11 -18.33
N ARG A 191 2.44 4.96 -19.09
CA ARG A 191 1.22 4.60 -19.80
C ARG A 191 1.50 3.67 -20.99
N GLN A 192 0.63 2.67 -21.18
CA GLN A 192 0.62 1.80 -22.36
C GLN A 192 0.18 2.50 -23.66
#